data_AF-A0AAV4GGU5-F1
#
_entry.id   AF-A0AAV4GGU5-F1
#
_cell.length_a   1.000
_cell.length_b   1.000
_cell.length_c   1.000
_cell.angle_alpha   90.00
_cell.angle_beta   90.00
_cell.angle_gamma   90.00
#
_symmetry.space_group_name_H-M   'P 1'
#
loop_
_entity.id
_entity.type
_entity.pdbx_description
1 polymer ?
#
loop_
_entity_poly.entity_id
_entity_poly.type
_entity_poly.pdbx_seq_one_letter_code
_entity_poly.pdbx_strand_id
1 'polypeptide(L)'
;MGDHVMDVAKKEVVVETLDAWLDMAHILRIPRDKILIRAFSNCMEQYSSSSSSSSSSSSSSSSSVTTAAGTTAEFLSFCSNVKKIMTLFEKREQAIWCCNAMLPKLQTVEERMLALRGSIAFLQTMLDSIQEGEDRGSIQTALDLFKKRHLLLSANAALVRAGLLEAVGTEARQGSAEKLIRAIYSLTWAVLQKATDVNGAVDTIANLQQVDIGQLRVSLIEELLLTSSGETTLDLDQTMTFDVTVCPSEVDESDIINRVLLLLQSSSTDECVKTVQDISQNGLPGKERDRARFCLLQLKHQ
;
A
#
# COMPACT_ATOMS: atom_id res chain seq x y z
N MET A 1 -36.55 28.11 -2.10
CA MET A 1 -36.01 29.17 -2.98
C MET A 1 -34.52 28.98 -3.24
N GLY A 2 -33.66 28.86 -2.21
CA GLY A 2 -32.20 28.66 -2.39
C GLY A 2 -31.80 27.40 -3.18
N ASP A 3 -32.51 26.28 -3.03
CA ASP A 3 -32.19 25.04 -3.76
C ASP A 3 -32.40 25.17 -5.28
N HIS A 4 -33.44 25.91 -5.71
CA HIS A 4 -33.66 26.20 -7.13
C HIS A 4 -32.60 27.13 -7.73
N VAL A 5 -32.07 28.07 -6.95
CA VAL A 5 -31.00 28.97 -7.41
C VAL A 5 -29.70 28.19 -7.60
N MET A 6 -29.39 27.27 -6.68
CA MET A 6 -28.24 26.38 -6.85
C MET A 6 -28.39 25.50 -8.09
N ASP A 7 -29.58 24.96 -8.38
CA ASP A 7 -29.80 24.15 -9.58
C ASP A 7 -29.44 24.85 -10.90
N VAL A 8 -29.69 26.17 -10.97
CA VAL A 8 -29.34 27.00 -12.14
C VAL A 8 -27.86 27.39 -12.12
N ALA A 9 -27.32 27.77 -10.96
CA ALA A 9 -25.94 28.22 -10.80
C ALA A 9 -24.90 27.08 -10.73
N LYS A 10 -25.35 25.82 -10.72
CA LYS A 10 -24.53 24.63 -10.45
C LYS A 10 -23.24 24.55 -11.25
N LYS A 11 -23.19 25.07 -12.48
CA LYS A 11 -22.00 25.01 -13.36
C LYS A 11 -21.05 26.20 -13.18
N GLU A 12 -21.51 27.29 -12.58
CA GLU A 12 -20.76 28.55 -12.44
C GLU A 12 -19.99 28.63 -11.12
N VAL A 13 -20.27 27.74 -10.17
CA VAL A 13 -19.57 27.66 -8.87
C VAL A 13 -18.24 26.93 -9.06
N VAL A 14 -17.19 27.67 -9.39
CA VAL A 14 -15.80 27.17 -9.57
C VAL A 14 -14.86 27.90 -8.61
N VAL A 15 -13.60 27.48 -8.53
CA VAL A 15 -12.66 28.04 -7.54
C VAL A 15 -12.41 29.54 -7.74
N GLU A 16 -12.42 29.98 -9.00
CA GLU A 16 -12.21 31.38 -9.40
C GLU A 16 -13.38 32.28 -9.00
N THR A 17 -14.60 31.75 -8.99
CA THR A 17 -15.83 32.49 -8.66
C THR A 17 -16.31 32.23 -7.23
N LEU A 18 -15.63 31.35 -6.50
CA LEU A 18 -16.07 30.84 -5.20
C LEU A 18 -16.28 31.96 -4.18
N ASP A 19 -15.35 32.90 -4.10
CA ASP A 19 -15.41 33.99 -3.12
C ASP A 19 -16.65 34.87 -3.36
N ALA A 20 -16.95 35.19 -4.62
CA ALA A 20 -18.16 35.94 -4.99
C ALA A 20 -19.45 35.17 -4.65
N TRP A 21 -19.49 33.85 -4.88
CA TRP A 21 -20.63 33.01 -4.51
C TRP A 21 -20.84 32.95 -2.99
N LEU A 22 -19.75 32.86 -2.24
CA LEU A 22 -19.78 32.86 -0.78
C LEU A 22 -20.27 34.20 -0.22
N ASP A 23 -19.85 35.32 -0.82
CA ASP A 23 -20.32 36.65 -0.46
C ASP A 23 -21.82 36.79 -0.76
N MET A 24 -22.31 36.26 -1.88
CA MET A 24 -23.74 36.30 -2.23
C MET A 24 -24.60 35.28 -1.47
N ALA A 25 -24.01 34.33 -0.75
CA ALA A 25 -24.71 33.20 -0.12
C ALA A 25 -25.84 33.65 0.82
N HIS A 26 -25.58 34.69 1.63
CA HIS A 26 -26.55 35.24 2.58
C HIS A 26 -27.75 35.90 1.87
N ILE A 27 -27.51 36.58 0.74
CA ILE A 27 -28.54 37.25 -0.07
C ILE A 27 -29.45 36.19 -0.73
N LEU A 28 -28.83 35.16 -1.30
CA LEU A 28 -29.53 34.08 -2.01
C LEU A 28 -30.15 33.04 -1.07
N ARG A 29 -29.92 33.17 0.25
CA ARG A 29 -30.34 32.21 1.29
C ARG A 29 -29.87 30.78 0.98
N ILE A 30 -28.65 30.64 0.47
CA ILE A 30 -28.02 29.36 0.18
C ILE A 30 -27.03 29.05 1.32
N PRO A 31 -27.08 27.86 1.93
CA PRO A 31 -26.09 27.47 2.93
C PRO A 31 -24.68 27.45 2.35
N ARG A 32 -23.72 28.07 3.05
CA ARG A 32 -22.30 28.14 2.66
C ARG A 32 -21.72 26.77 2.30
N ASP A 33 -21.99 25.76 3.13
CA ASP A 33 -21.62 24.36 2.92
C ASP A 33 -22.05 23.82 1.55
N LYS A 34 -23.26 24.17 1.07
CA LYS A 34 -23.76 23.68 -0.23
C LYS A 34 -22.97 24.27 -1.39
N ILE A 35 -22.54 25.53 -1.28
CA ILE A 35 -21.70 26.19 -2.30
C ILE A 35 -20.33 25.53 -2.33
N LEU A 36 -19.72 25.29 -1.17
CA LEU A 36 -18.41 24.63 -1.06
C LEU A 36 -18.43 23.19 -1.59
N ILE A 37 -19.44 22.39 -1.22
CA ILE A 37 -19.63 21.03 -1.73
C ILE A 37 -19.82 21.04 -3.26
N ARG A 38 -20.54 22.03 -3.80
CA ARG A 38 -20.71 22.14 -5.24
C ARG A 38 -19.43 22.55 -5.95
N ALA A 39 -18.67 23.51 -5.41
CA ALA A 39 -17.36 23.90 -5.92
C ALA A 39 -16.40 22.70 -5.98
N PHE A 40 -16.36 21.91 -4.90
CA PHE A 40 -15.59 20.67 -4.85
C PHE A 40 -16.04 19.69 -5.93
N SER A 41 -17.35 19.48 -6.08
CA SER A 41 -17.91 18.57 -7.09
C SER A 41 -17.56 19.01 -8.51
N ASN A 42 -17.64 20.31 -8.80
CA ASN A 42 -17.26 20.87 -10.10
C ASN A 42 -15.77 20.71 -10.38
N CYS A 43 -14.91 20.95 -9.38
CA CYS A 43 -13.47 20.75 -9.50
C CYS A 43 -13.14 19.28 -9.83
N MET A 44 -13.83 18.33 -9.18
CA MET A 44 -13.73 16.90 -9.51
C MET A 44 -14.20 16.61 -10.95
N GLU A 45 -15.37 17.11 -11.35
CA GLU A 45 -15.96 16.89 -12.68
C GLU A 45 -15.04 17.45 -13.79
N GLN A 46 -14.45 18.63 -13.58
CA GLN A 46 -13.49 19.23 -14.51
C GLN A 46 -12.23 18.36 -14.66
N TYR A 47 -11.62 17.92 -13.55
CA TYR A 47 -10.45 17.05 -13.60
C TYR A 47 -10.74 15.71 -14.31
N SER A 48 -11.89 15.08 -14.03
CA SER A 48 -12.32 13.86 -14.73
C SER A 48 -12.59 14.07 -16.23
N SER A 49 -13.01 15.28 -16.63
CA SER A 49 -13.29 15.61 -18.04
C SER A 49 -12.01 15.93 -18.83
N SER A 50 -11.04 16.61 -18.22
CA SER A 50 -9.73 16.91 -18.84
C SER A 50 -8.88 15.65 -19.03
N SER A 51 -8.93 14.72 -18.08
CA SER A 51 -8.22 13.44 -18.16
C SER A 51 -8.81 12.47 -19.21
N SER A 52 -10.10 12.56 -19.52
CA SER A 52 -10.74 11.75 -20.56
C SER A 52 -10.58 12.31 -21.98
N SER A 53 -10.29 13.60 -22.12
CA SER A 53 -10.02 14.25 -23.42
C SER A 53 -8.55 14.17 -23.86
N SER A 54 -7.62 14.04 -22.92
CA SER A 54 -6.19 13.80 -23.20
C SER A 54 -5.88 12.37 -23.65
N SER A 55 -6.73 11.39 -23.32
CA SER A 55 -6.57 9.99 -23.76
C SER A 55 -7.05 9.72 -25.21
N SER A 56 -7.75 10.66 -25.83
CA SER A 56 -8.26 10.54 -27.21
C SER A 56 -7.40 11.26 -28.26
N SER A 57 -6.27 11.86 -27.87
CA SER A 57 -5.47 12.75 -28.74
C SER A 57 -3.95 12.52 -28.62
N SER A 58 -3.49 11.26 -28.62
CA SER A 58 -2.04 10.96 -28.68
C SER A 58 -1.70 9.91 -29.75
N SER A 59 -1.87 10.30 -31.02
CA SER A 59 -0.95 9.90 -32.08
C SER A 59 -0.10 11.12 -32.44
N SER A 60 1.23 10.94 -32.36
CA SER A 60 2.32 11.80 -32.82
C SER A 60 3.01 12.79 -31.85
N SER A 61 4.35 12.66 -31.85
CA SER A 61 5.41 13.62 -31.48
C SER A 61 5.86 13.78 -30.01
N SER A 62 6.92 13.01 -29.71
CA SER A 62 8.21 13.39 -29.11
C SER A 62 8.31 14.57 -28.11
N SER A 63 8.83 14.20 -26.94
CA SER A 63 9.78 14.93 -26.07
C SER A 63 9.34 16.28 -25.49
N SER A 64 8.89 16.24 -24.23
CA SER A 64 9.27 17.29 -23.28
C SER A 64 9.42 16.73 -21.86
N VAL A 65 10.63 16.91 -21.33
CA VAL A 65 11.08 17.01 -19.94
C VAL A 65 10.31 16.19 -18.89
N THR A 66 10.97 15.12 -18.47
CA THR A 66 10.76 14.35 -17.24
C THR A 66 10.80 15.23 -15.99
N THR A 67 9.63 15.65 -15.50
CA THR A 67 9.46 15.94 -14.07
C THR A 67 9.04 14.64 -13.36
N ALA A 68 9.67 14.39 -12.21
CA ALA A 68 9.62 13.14 -11.46
C ALA A 68 8.24 12.46 -11.39
N ALA A 69 8.22 11.18 -11.75
CA ALA A 69 7.22 10.16 -11.40
C ALA A 69 5.74 10.60 -11.40
N GLY A 70 5.08 10.46 -12.56
CA GLY A 70 3.71 9.95 -12.63
C GLY A 70 2.55 10.90 -12.31
N THR A 71 2.76 12.20 -12.07
CA THR A 71 1.67 13.14 -11.81
C THR A 71 1.67 14.32 -12.79
N THR A 72 0.50 14.65 -13.34
CA THR A 72 0.33 15.72 -14.33
C THR A 72 0.24 17.10 -13.66
N ALA A 73 0.62 18.17 -14.37
CA ALA A 73 0.43 19.54 -13.88
C ALA A 73 -1.05 19.85 -13.57
N GLU A 74 -1.96 19.26 -14.34
CA GLU A 74 -3.42 19.34 -14.13
C GLU A 74 -3.82 18.75 -12.77
N PHE A 75 -3.27 17.60 -12.39
CA PHE A 75 -3.55 16.98 -11.09
C PHE A 75 -3.04 17.84 -9.92
N LEU A 76 -1.86 18.43 -10.04
CA LEU A 76 -1.32 19.32 -9.01
C LEU A 76 -2.18 20.59 -8.84
N SER A 77 -2.65 21.16 -9.95
CA SER A 77 -3.59 22.29 -9.93
C SER A 77 -4.92 21.90 -9.26
N PHE A 78 -5.46 20.73 -9.62
CA PHE A 78 -6.64 20.16 -8.99
C PHE A 78 -6.47 19.99 -7.47
N CYS A 79 -5.35 19.42 -7.00
CA CYS A 79 -5.08 19.29 -5.56
C CYS A 79 -5.00 20.64 -4.84
N SER A 80 -4.43 21.66 -5.47
CA SER A 80 -4.37 23.02 -4.92
C SER A 80 -5.78 23.62 -4.76
N ASN A 81 -6.60 23.48 -5.80
CA ASN A 81 -7.99 23.93 -5.84
C ASN A 81 -8.84 23.25 -4.77
N VAL A 82 -8.74 21.92 -4.64
CA VAL A 82 -9.42 21.16 -3.58
C VAL A 82 -8.96 21.62 -2.20
N LYS A 83 -7.64 21.80 -1.99
CA LYS A 83 -7.12 22.30 -0.72
C LYS A 83 -7.70 23.66 -0.36
N LYS A 84 -7.78 24.61 -1.31
CA LYS A 84 -8.38 25.94 -1.09
C LYS A 84 -9.86 25.81 -0.68
N ILE A 85 -10.66 25.00 -1.37
CA ILE A 85 -12.07 24.79 -1.01
C ILE A 85 -12.17 24.17 0.39
N MET A 86 -11.36 23.16 0.68
CA MET A 86 -11.38 22.45 1.94
C MET A 86 -11.11 23.32 3.16
N THR A 87 -10.22 24.31 3.04
CA THR A 87 -9.91 25.26 4.12
C THR A 87 -11.06 26.23 4.43
N LEU A 88 -12.08 26.33 3.58
CA LEU A 88 -13.21 27.25 3.75
C LEU A 88 -14.41 26.61 4.46
N PHE A 89 -14.38 25.30 4.71
CA PHE A 89 -15.43 24.62 5.46
C PHE A 89 -15.36 24.95 6.95
N GLU A 90 -16.49 25.38 7.51
CA GLU A 90 -16.65 25.53 8.96
C GLU A 90 -16.83 24.18 9.64
N LYS A 91 -17.52 23.23 8.98
CA LYS A 91 -17.74 21.88 9.48
C LYS A 91 -16.67 20.91 9.00
N ARG A 92 -15.89 20.41 9.95
CA ARG A 92 -14.78 19.47 9.74
C ARG A 92 -15.20 18.17 9.06
N GLU A 93 -16.38 17.65 9.40
CA GLU A 93 -16.96 16.44 8.80
C GLU A 93 -17.14 16.55 7.28
N GLN A 94 -17.48 17.74 6.77
CA GLN A 94 -17.68 17.95 5.34
C GLN A 94 -16.35 18.00 4.58
N ALA A 95 -15.31 18.57 5.20
CA ALA A 95 -13.95 18.50 4.66
C ALA A 95 -13.45 17.04 4.63
N ILE A 96 -13.69 16.26 5.69
CA ILE A 96 -13.38 14.81 5.74
C ILE A 96 -14.15 14.04 4.66
N TRP A 97 -15.41 14.38 4.44
CA TRP A 97 -16.22 13.79 3.36
C TRP A 97 -15.61 14.09 1.99
N CYS A 98 -15.18 15.33 1.73
CA CYS A 98 -14.53 15.70 0.47
C CYS A 98 -13.25 14.89 0.23
N CYS A 99 -12.38 14.74 1.24
CA CYS A 99 -11.19 13.87 1.16
C CYS A 99 -11.59 12.45 0.72
N ASN A 100 -12.60 11.87 1.37
CA ASN A 100 -13.05 10.51 1.07
C ASN A 100 -13.68 10.37 -0.32
N ALA A 101 -14.49 11.35 -0.73
CA ALA A 101 -15.20 11.35 -2.00
C ALA A 101 -14.27 11.53 -3.21
N MET A 102 -13.12 12.17 -3.00
CA MET A 102 -12.11 12.37 -4.05
C MET A 102 -11.40 11.06 -4.44
N LEU A 103 -10.95 10.27 -3.46
CA LEU A 103 -10.11 9.09 -3.67
C LEU A 103 -10.61 8.09 -4.73
N PRO A 104 -11.88 7.65 -4.75
CA PRO A 104 -12.34 6.66 -5.72
C PRO A 104 -12.37 7.19 -7.16
N LYS A 105 -12.36 8.52 -7.36
CA LYS A 105 -12.43 9.15 -8.68
C LYS A 105 -11.05 9.40 -9.31
N LEU A 106 -9.97 9.21 -8.55
CA LEU A 106 -8.60 9.36 -9.05
C LEU A 106 -8.19 8.14 -9.87
N GLN A 107 -7.46 8.37 -10.96
CA GLN A 107 -7.23 7.37 -12.00
C GLN A 107 -6.03 6.47 -11.66
N THR A 108 -4.93 7.08 -11.23
CA THR A 108 -3.67 6.39 -10.99
C THR A 108 -3.46 6.10 -9.50
N VAL A 109 -2.59 5.12 -9.20
CA VAL A 109 -2.21 4.77 -7.83
C VAL A 109 -1.40 5.92 -7.22
N GLU A 110 -0.55 6.57 -8.02
CA GLU A 110 0.28 7.71 -7.66
C GLU A 110 -0.57 8.91 -7.23
N GLU A 111 -1.60 9.25 -8.01
CA GLU A 111 -2.56 10.31 -7.66
C GLU A 111 -3.25 10.02 -6.32
N ARG A 112 -3.73 8.77 -6.13
CA ARG A 112 -4.38 8.36 -4.88
C ARG A 112 -3.42 8.46 -3.70
N MET A 113 -2.17 8.05 -3.84
CA MET A 113 -1.15 8.19 -2.80
C MET A 113 -0.89 9.66 -2.44
N LEU A 114 -0.73 10.52 -3.45
CA LEU A 114 -0.46 11.94 -3.23
C LEU A 114 -1.66 12.65 -2.56
N ALA A 115 -2.87 12.36 -3.02
CA ALA A 115 -4.11 12.86 -2.44
C ALA A 115 -4.31 12.39 -0.98
N LEU A 116 -4.00 11.13 -0.69
CA LEU A 116 -4.02 10.59 0.68
C LEU A 116 -3.00 11.32 1.57
N ARG A 117 -1.77 11.52 1.09
CA ARG A 117 -0.74 12.25 1.83
C ARG A 117 -1.16 13.69 2.13
N GLY A 118 -1.73 14.38 1.14
CA GLY A 118 -2.30 15.72 1.32
C GLY A 118 -3.44 15.74 2.33
N SER A 119 -4.34 14.76 2.27
CA SER A 119 -5.45 14.60 3.23
C SER A 119 -4.96 14.35 4.66
N ILE A 120 -3.93 13.52 4.83
CA ILE A 120 -3.28 13.26 6.14
C ILE A 120 -2.69 14.55 6.69
N ALA A 121 -1.90 15.28 5.90
CA ALA A 121 -1.29 16.53 6.34
C ALA A 121 -2.33 17.60 6.70
N PHE A 122 -3.42 17.68 5.92
CA PHE A 122 -4.54 18.56 6.22
C PHE A 122 -5.22 18.20 7.54
N LEU A 123 -5.53 16.92 7.78
CA LEU A 123 -6.15 16.46 9.02
C LEU A 123 -5.22 16.62 10.24
N GLN A 124 -3.91 16.46 10.08
CA GLN A 124 -2.94 16.77 11.13
C GLN A 124 -2.96 18.26 11.49
N THR A 125 -2.85 19.14 10.48
CA THR A 125 -2.93 20.60 10.69
C THR A 125 -4.24 20.98 11.37
N MET A 126 -5.34 20.33 10.97
CA MET A 126 -6.63 20.54 11.58
C MET A 126 -6.63 20.10 13.04
N LEU A 127 -6.13 18.90 13.36
CA LEU A 127 -5.99 18.37 14.72
C LEU A 127 -5.17 19.29 15.63
N ASP A 128 -4.08 19.85 15.09
CA ASP A 128 -3.18 20.76 15.80
C ASP A 128 -3.84 22.12 16.08
N SER A 129 -4.79 22.53 15.22
CA SER A 129 -5.55 23.78 15.37
C SER A 129 -6.78 23.69 16.30
N ILE A 130 -7.14 22.48 16.76
CA ILE A 130 -8.30 22.27 17.64
C ILE A 130 -8.02 22.85 19.03
N GLN A 131 -8.89 23.76 19.49
CA GLN A 131 -8.86 24.31 20.85
C GLN A 131 -9.28 23.25 21.89
N GLU A 132 -8.83 23.41 23.14
CA GLU A 132 -9.23 22.51 24.24
C GLU A 132 -10.76 22.54 24.42
N GLY A 133 -11.42 21.37 24.33
CA GLY A 133 -12.86 21.21 24.55
C GLY A 133 -13.70 20.87 23.31
N GLU A 134 -13.14 20.93 22.10
CA GLU A 134 -13.84 20.48 20.89
C GLU A 134 -13.64 18.97 20.63
N ASP A 135 -14.54 18.36 19.86
CA ASP A 135 -14.47 16.93 19.50
C ASP A 135 -13.24 16.63 18.61
N ARG A 136 -12.17 16.15 19.26
CA ARG A 136 -10.95 15.66 18.61
C ARG A 136 -11.11 14.22 18.07
N GLY A 137 -12.09 13.48 18.58
CA GLY A 137 -12.21 12.03 18.35
C GLY A 137 -12.53 11.69 16.90
N SER A 138 -13.43 12.44 16.28
CA SER A 138 -13.83 12.27 14.88
C SER A 138 -12.67 12.54 13.90
N ILE A 139 -11.90 13.60 14.11
CA ILE A 139 -10.73 13.94 13.27
C ILE A 139 -9.62 12.89 13.45
N GLN A 140 -9.34 12.49 14.69
CA GLN A 140 -8.33 11.47 14.96
C GLN A 140 -8.68 10.13 14.27
N THR A 141 -9.95 9.72 14.37
CA THR A 141 -10.44 8.49 13.73
C THR A 141 -10.33 8.57 12.21
N ALA A 142 -10.66 9.72 11.62
CA ALA A 142 -10.47 9.94 10.18
C ALA A 142 -8.98 9.88 9.82
N LEU A 143 -8.11 10.57 10.56
CA LEU A 143 -6.67 10.59 10.34
C LEU A 143 -6.08 9.17 10.33
N ASP A 144 -6.45 8.34 11.31
CA ASP A 144 -5.98 6.96 11.41
C ASP A 144 -6.48 6.10 10.25
N LEU A 145 -7.73 6.30 9.81
CA LEU A 145 -8.27 5.65 8.61
C LEU A 145 -7.48 6.04 7.35
N PHE A 146 -7.17 7.33 7.17
CA PHE A 146 -6.40 7.81 6.01
C PHE A 146 -4.96 7.28 6.04
N LYS A 147 -4.30 7.27 7.20
CA LYS A 147 -2.97 6.66 7.37
C LYS A 147 -3.00 5.18 7.02
N LYS A 148 -3.97 4.42 7.53
CA LYS A 148 -4.13 2.98 7.23
C LYS A 148 -4.32 2.74 5.72
N ARG A 149 -5.17 3.54 5.06
CA ARG A 149 -5.36 3.46 3.61
C ARG A 149 -4.11 3.80 2.82
N HIS A 150 -3.37 4.83 3.24
CA HIS A 150 -2.11 5.22 2.59
C HIS A 150 -1.06 4.11 2.69
N LEU A 151 -0.92 3.49 3.87
CA LEU A 151 -0.02 2.35 4.07
C LEU A 151 -0.39 1.17 3.18
N LEU A 152 -1.68 0.80 3.14
CA LEU A 152 -2.17 -0.30 2.31
C LEU A 152 -1.91 -0.03 0.82
N LEU A 153 -2.21 1.18 0.35
CA LEU A 153 -2.00 1.55 -1.05
C LEU A 153 -0.52 1.54 -1.42
N SER A 154 0.34 2.05 -0.53
CA SER A 154 1.80 2.08 -0.73
C SER A 154 2.39 0.66 -0.77
N ALA A 155 1.93 -0.23 0.10
CA ALA A 155 2.32 -1.64 0.09
C ALA A 155 1.88 -2.33 -1.22
N ASN A 156 0.63 -2.12 -1.64
CA ASN A 156 0.14 -2.65 -2.92
C ASN A 156 0.94 -2.11 -4.11
N ALA A 157 1.30 -0.83 -4.11
CA ALA A 157 2.14 -0.25 -5.17
C ALA A 157 3.53 -0.90 -5.20
N ALA A 158 4.13 -1.22 -4.05
CA ALA A 158 5.38 -1.97 -3.99
C ALA A 158 5.22 -3.39 -4.56
N LEU A 159 4.15 -4.09 -4.20
CA LEU A 159 3.84 -5.44 -4.71
C LEU A 159 3.59 -5.45 -6.22
N VAL A 160 2.89 -4.46 -6.77
CA VAL A 160 2.65 -4.34 -8.21
C VAL A 160 3.97 -4.13 -8.96
N ARG A 161 4.85 -3.25 -8.47
CA ARG A 161 6.15 -3.00 -9.10
C ARG A 161 7.04 -4.24 -9.09
N ALA A 162 6.92 -5.08 -8.08
CA ALA A 162 7.62 -6.36 -7.98
C ALA A 162 6.95 -7.51 -8.75
N GLY A 163 5.73 -7.32 -9.30
CA GLY A 163 4.96 -8.39 -9.94
C GLY A 163 4.36 -9.41 -8.98
N LEU A 164 4.25 -9.07 -7.69
CA LEU A 164 3.83 -10.00 -6.62
C LEU A 164 2.36 -9.86 -6.22
N LEU A 165 1.67 -8.78 -6.62
CA LEU A 165 0.32 -8.48 -6.11
C LEU A 165 -0.68 -9.62 -6.35
N GLU A 166 -0.69 -10.21 -7.54
CA GLU A 166 -1.62 -11.30 -7.88
C GLU A 166 -1.31 -12.59 -7.13
N ALA A 167 -0.01 -12.89 -6.96
CA ALA A 167 0.43 -14.10 -6.28
C ALA A 167 0.14 -14.09 -4.77
N VAL A 168 0.25 -12.92 -4.14
CA VAL A 168 0.01 -12.75 -2.70
C VAL A 168 -1.49 -12.65 -2.37
N GLY A 169 -2.32 -12.22 -3.33
CA GLY A 169 -3.78 -12.30 -3.23
C GLY A 169 -4.37 -11.52 -2.04
N THR A 170 -5.05 -12.23 -1.13
CA THR A 170 -5.83 -11.63 -0.03
C THR A 170 -4.97 -11.08 1.10
N GLU A 171 -3.78 -11.62 1.33
CA GLU A 171 -2.86 -11.15 2.38
C GLU A 171 -2.44 -9.70 2.14
N ALA A 172 -2.30 -9.30 0.87
CA ALA A 172 -2.02 -7.91 0.47
C ALA A 172 -3.14 -6.93 0.86
N ARG A 173 -4.36 -7.42 1.13
CA ARG A 173 -5.54 -6.58 1.40
C ARG A 173 -5.93 -6.50 2.87
N GLN A 174 -5.58 -7.50 3.69
CA GLN A 174 -6.13 -7.65 5.05
C GLN A 174 -5.11 -8.10 6.12
N GLY A 175 -3.88 -8.47 5.75
CA GLY A 175 -2.85 -8.93 6.69
C GLY A 175 -2.09 -7.81 7.39
N SER A 176 -1.42 -8.14 8.50
CA SER A 176 -0.34 -7.29 9.05
C SER A 176 0.88 -7.32 8.12
N ALA A 177 1.77 -6.32 8.17
CA ALA A 177 3.00 -6.36 7.37
C ALA A 177 3.80 -7.65 7.55
N GLU A 178 3.90 -8.15 8.79
CA GLU A 178 4.60 -9.42 9.06
C GLU A 178 3.96 -10.60 8.32
N LYS A 179 2.62 -10.72 8.38
CA LYS A 179 1.89 -11.77 7.65
C LYS A 179 2.07 -11.62 6.14
N LEU A 180 2.03 -10.39 5.65
CA LEU A 180 2.25 -10.08 4.24
C LEU A 180 3.67 -10.48 3.80
N ILE A 181 4.69 -10.12 4.57
CA ILE A 181 6.09 -10.44 4.28
C ILE A 181 6.33 -11.95 4.33
N ARG A 182 5.78 -12.64 5.34
CA ARG A 182 5.80 -14.10 5.42
C ARG A 182 5.11 -14.73 4.21
N ALA A 183 3.95 -14.20 3.80
CA ALA A 183 3.24 -14.67 2.62
C ALA A 183 4.08 -14.52 1.34
N ILE A 184 4.79 -13.40 1.17
CA ILE A 184 5.69 -13.19 0.03
C ILE A 184 6.78 -14.26 -0.03
N TYR A 185 7.50 -14.51 1.08
CA TYR A 185 8.54 -15.55 1.11
C TYR A 185 7.98 -16.99 1.13
N SER A 186 6.68 -17.16 1.39
CA SER A 186 5.98 -18.44 1.29
C SER A 186 5.63 -18.84 -0.15
N LEU A 187 5.67 -17.90 -1.10
CA LEU A 187 5.42 -18.17 -2.52
C LEU A 187 6.46 -19.16 -3.08
N THR A 188 6.03 -19.96 -4.06
CA THR A 188 6.94 -20.90 -4.74
C THR A 188 8.05 -20.17 -5.48
N TRP A 189 9.23 -20.78 -5.55
CA TRP A 189 10.37 -20.19 -6.23
C TRP A 189 10.09 -19.84 -7.69
N ALA A 190 9.27 -20.63 -8.38
CA ALA A 190 8.84 -20.36 -9.76
C ALA A 190 8.08 -19.02 -9.93
N VAL A 191 7.39 -18.58 -8.88
CA VAL A 191 6.73 -17.27 -8.85
C VAL A 191 7.74 -16.18 -8.51
N LEU A 192 8.61 -16.43 -7.53
CA LEU A 192 9.65 -15.49 -7.09
C LEU A 192 10.67 -15.18 -8.20
N GLN A 193 11.02 -16.16 -9.04
CA GLN A 193 11.91 -15.94 -10.19
C GLN A 193 11.33 -15.01 -11.26
N LYS A 194 10.00 -14.94 -11.37
CA LYS A 194 9.33 -14.04 -12.30
C LYS A 194 9.18 -12.64 -11.74
N ALA A 195 9.39 -12.46 -10.43
CA ALA A 195 9.33 -11.17 -9.78
C ALA A 195 10.60 -10.37 -10.08
N THR A 196 10.42 -9.06 -10.27
CA THR A 196 11.51 -8.14 -10.64
C THR A 196 12.40 -7.78 -9.45
N ASP A 197 11.81 -7.60 -8.26
CA ASP A 197 12.52 -7.22 -7.05
C ASP A 197 11.73 -7.59 -5.78
N VAL A 198 11.92 -8.81 -5.27
CA VAL A 198 11.24 -9.31 -4.07
C VAL A 198 11.75 -8.63 -2.81
N ASN A 199 13.07 -8.58 -2.63
CA ASN A 199 13.69 -8.05 -1.40
C ASN A 199 13.47 -6.54 -1.27
N GLY A 200 13.55 -5.77 -2.36
CA GLY A 200 13.25 -4.33 -2.34
C GLY A 200 11.78 -4.02 -2.07
N ALA A 201 10.85 -4.86 -2.54
CA ALA A 201 9.44 -4.72 -2.17
C ALA A 201 9.19 -5.02 -0.70
N VAL A 202 9.80 -6.09 -0.17
CA VAL A 202 9.74 -6.43 1.26
C VAL A 202 10.34 -5.32 2.12
N ASP A 203 11.51 -4.79 1.76
CA ASP A 203 12.15 -3.69 2.48
C ASP A 203 11.27 -2.43 2.48
N THR A 204 10.65 -2.13 1.34
CA THR A 204 9.71 -1.01 1.24
C THR A 204 8.50 -1.22 2.18
N ILE A 205 7.91 -2.42 2.19
CA ILE A 205 6.75 -2.74 3.05
C ILE A 205 7.13 -2.68 4.53
N ALA A 206 8.28 -3.25 4.91
CA ALA A 206 8.76 -3.24 6.28
C ALA A 206 9.03 -1.82 6.77
N ASN A 207 9.70 -0.99 5.96
CA ASN A 207 9.97 0.41 6.28
C ASN A 207 8.67 1.22 6.43
N LEU A 208 7.69 0.99 5.54
CA LEU A 208 6.39 1.68 5.60
C LEU A 208 5.63 1.36 6.89
N GLN A 209 5.69 0.12 7.37
CA GLN A 209 4.94 -0.35 8.54
C GLN A 209 5.79 -0.48 9.82
N GLN A 210 7.05 -0.03 9.79
CA GLN A 210 7.98 -0.07 10.92
C GLN A 210 8.16 -1.48 11.50
N VAL A 211 8.22 -2.49 10.64
CA VAL A 211 8.50 -3.88 11.04
C VAL A 211 10.01 -4.08 11.11
N ASP A 212 10.48 -4.76 12.16
CA ASP A 212 11.87 -5.23 12.25
C ASP A 212 12.09 -6.36 11.24
N ILE A 213 12.58 -5.98 10.06
CA ILE A 213 12.79 -6.91 8.96
C ILE A 213 13.97 -7.86 9.22
N GLY A 214 14.97 -7.43 10.01
CA GLY A 214 16.14 -8.25 10.33
C GLY A 214 15.72 -9.47 11.15
N GLN A 215 14.99 -9.22 12.25
CA GLN A 215 14.45 -10.28 13.09
C GLN A 215 13.50 -11.20 12.32
N LEU A 216 12.64 -10.65 11.46
CA LEU A 216 11.69 -11.44 10.67
C LEU A 216 12.40 -12.36 9.67
N ARG A 217 13.45 -11.89 9.01
CA ARG A 217 14.23 -12.71 8.05
C ARG A 217 15.01 -13.81 8.75
N VAL A 218 15.62 -13.51 9.90
CA VAL A 218 16.28 -14.51 10.75
C VAL A 218 15.30 -15.61 11.15
N SER A 219 14.12 -15.22 11.65
CA SER A 219 13.04 -16.16 12.00
C SER A 219 12.59 -17.00 10.80
N LEU A 220 12.49 -16.43 9.59
CA LEU A 220 12.14 -17.18 8.37
C LEU A 220 13.23 -18.18 7.97
N ILE A 221 14.50 -17.82 8.11
CA ILE A 221 15.62 -18.73 7.83
C ILE A 221 15.59 -19.92 8.80
N GLU A 222 15.37 -19.66 10.08
CA GLU A 222 15.21 -20.72 11.08
C GLU A 222 14.02 -21.61 10.74
N GLU A 223 12.85 -21.04 10.45
CA GLU A 223 11.66 -21.80 10.06
C GLU A 223 11.90 -22.69 8.84
N LEU A 224 12.51 -22.15 7.76
CA LEU A 224 12.76 -22.86 6.51
C LEU A 224 13.84 -23.96 6.64
N LEU A 225 14.91 -23.68 7.39
CA LEU A 225 16.00 -24.65 7.56
C LEU A 225 15.63 -25.74 8.57
N LEU A 226 14.89 -25.39 9.62
CA LEU A 226 14.44 -26.30 10.67
C LEU A 226 13.12 -27.00 10.35
N THR A 227 12.53 -26.81 9.16
CA THR A 227 11.33 -27.56 8.78
C THR A 227 11.69 -29.05 8.67
N SER A 228 11.29 -29.84 9.67
CA SER A 228 11.51 -31.28 9.74
C SER A 228 10.86 -31.95 8.52
N SER A 229 11.70 -32.46 7.62
CA SER A 229 11.29 -33.46 6.63
C SER A 229 11.04 -34.77 7.39
N GLY A 230 9.84 -34.91 7.97
CA GLY A 230 9.37 -36.18 8.53
C GLY A 230 9.34 -36.26 10.06
N GLU A 231 8.49 -35.47 10.70
CA GLU A 231 8.00 -35.80 12.05
C GLU A 231 6.46 -35.91 12.03
N THR A 232 5.94 -36.77 11.16
CA THR A 232 4.80 -37.58 11.58
C THR A 232 5.35 -38.60 12.56
N THR A 233 5.18 -38.34 13.86
CA THR A 233 4.97 -39.41 14.83
C THR A 233 3.80 -40.25 14.31
N LEU A 234 4.11 -41.25 13.48
CA LEU A 234 3.19 -42.34 13.17
C LEU A 234 2.96 -43.04 14.49
N ASP A 235 1.85 -42.70 15.12
CA ASP A 235 1.27 -43.46 16.21
C ASP A 235 1.11 -44.90 15.72
N LEU A 236 1.90 -45.78 16.31
CA LEU A 236 1.96 -47.20 16.03
C LEU A 236 0.70 -47.84 16.61
N ASP A 237 -0.45 -47.70 15.94
CA ASP A 237 -1.61 -48.60 15.99
C ASP A 237 -2.79 -48.02 15.20
N GLN A 238 -2.78 -48.09 13.87
CA GLN A 238 -4.01 -47.98 13.08
C GLN A 238 -4.07 -49.03 11.96
N THR A 239 -5.10 -49.84 12.08
CA THR A 239 -5.51 -50.98 11.27
C THR A 239 -5.56 -50.67 9.78
N MET A 240 -5.06 -51.61 8.98
CA MET A 240 -5.14 -51.66 7.51
C MET A 240 -6.57 -51.45 6.98
N THR A 241 -6.80 -50.35 6.28
CA THR A 241 -7.79 -50.27 5.19
C THR A 241 -7.20 -49.46 4.05
N PHE A 242 -7.20 -50.06 2.86
CA PHE A 242 -6.79 -49.43 1.60
C PHE A 242 -7.62 -48.17 1.33
N ASP A 243 -6.97 -47.01 1.38
CA ASP A 243 -7.42 -45.81 0.69
C ASP A 243 -6.20 -45.03 0.22
N VAL A 244 -6.27 -44.55 -1.02
CA VAL A 244 -5.18 -43.88 -1.75
C VAL A 244 -4.69 -42.68 -0.94
N THR A 245 -3.53 -42.82 -0.30
CA THR A 245 -2.84 -41.69 0.30
C THR A 245 -2.23 -40.85 -0.82
N VAL A 246 -2.82 -39.67 -1.03
CA VAL A 246 -2.14 -38.55 -1.68
C VAL A 246 -0.80 -38.40 -0.97
N CYS A 247 0.31 -38.65 -1.68
CA CYS A 247 1.64 -38.39 -1.13
C CYS A 247 1.66 -36.96 -0.57
N PRO A 248 2.01 -36.75 0.72
CA PRO A 248 2.37 -35.41 1.14
C PRO A 248 3.53 -35.00 0.25
N SER A 249 3.35 -33.96 -0.56
CA SER A 249 4.38 -33.47 -1.46
C SER A 249 5.64 -33.25 -0.63
N GLU A 250 6.70 -34.01 -0.89
CA GLU A 250 8.01 -33.71 -0.34
C GLU A 250 8.27 -32.23 -0.63
N VAL A 251 8.46 -31.43 0.41
CA VAL A 251 8.82 -30.02 0.22
C VAL A 251 10.12 -30.04 -0.58
N ASP A 252 10.07 -29.54 -1.81
CA ASP A 252 11.21 -29.57 -2.73
C ASP A 252 12.41 -28.91 -2.05
N GLU A 253 13.44 -29.69 -1.75
CA GLU A 253 14.63 -29.19 -1.05
C GLU A 253 15.29 -28.05 -1.84
N SER A 254 15.15 -28.06 -3.16
CA SER A 254 15.60 -26.99 -4.05
C SER A 254 14.85 -25.69 -3.76
N ASP A 255 13.54 -25.77 -3.51
CA ASP A 255 12.68 -24.62 -3.21
C ASP A 255 13.05 -24.01 -1.85
N ILE A 256 13.32 -24.83 -0.83
CA ILE A 256 13.82 -24.36 0.48
C ILE A 256 15.16 -23.63 0.31
N ILE A 257 16.13 -24.26 -0.36
CA ILE A 257 17.47 -23.69 -0.56
C ILE A 257 17.39 -22.36 -1.31
N ASN A 258 16.62 -22.30 -2.39
CA ASN A 258 16.49 -21.08 -3.19
C ASN A 258 15.85 -19.93 -2.40
N ARG A 259 14.86 -20.21 -1.54
CA ARG A 259 14.27 -19.19 -0.65
C ARG A 259 15.25 -18.69 0.40
N VAL A 260 16.06 -19.59 0.97
CA VAL A 260 17.13 -19.20 1.92
C VAL A 260 18.17 -18.33 1.21
N LEU A 261 18.58 -18.69 -0.01
CA LEU A 261 19.49 -17.87 -0.81
C LEU A 261 18.90 -16.48 -1.12
N LEU A 262 17.61 -16.41 -1.45
CA LEU A 262 16.92 -15.13 -1.64
C LEU A 262 16.94 -14.26 -0.38
N LEU A 263 16.72 -14.85 0.80
CA LEU A 263 16.79 -14.15 2.08
C LEU A 263 18.21 -13.66 2.39
N LEU A 264 19.25 -14.42 2.02
CA LEU A 264 20.64 -14.04 2.20
C LEU A 264 21.09 -12.90 1.28
N GLN A 265 20.45 -12.74 0.12
CA GLN A 265 20.65 -11.62 -0.81
C GLN A 265 19.89 -10.34 -0.42
N SER A 266 19.41 -10.25 0.82
CA SER A 266 18.61 -9.12 1.29
C SER A 266 19.45 -8.03 1.98
N SER A 267 18.85 -6.92 2.40
CA SER A 267 19.54 -5.88 3.18
C SER A 267 20.00 -6.34 4.57
N SER A 268 19.55 -7.50 5.05
CA SER A 268 19.91 -8.09 6.34
C SER A 268 20.95 -9.22 6.21
N THR A 269 21.80 -9.18 5.17
CA THR A 269 22.75 -10.26 4.84
C THR A 269 23.60 -10.68 6.04
N ASP A 270 24.20 -9.75 6.78
CA ASP A 270 25.15 -10.09 7.86
C ASP A 270 24.50 -10.91 8.98
N GLU A 271 23.31 -10.49 9.44
CA GLU A 271 22.55 -11.20 10.46
C GLU A 271 22.08 -12.57 9.95
N CYS A 272 21.56 -12.61 8.73
CA CYS A 272 21.10 -13.84 8.10
C CYS A 272 22.25 -14.85 7.91
N VAL A 273 23.41 -14.39 7.42
CA VAL A 273 24.61 -15.21 7.23
C VAL A 273 25.11 -15.74 8.56
N LYS A 274 25.12 -14.91 9.62
CA LYS A 274 25.52 -15.33 10.96
C LYS A 274 24.61 -16.43 11.48
N THR A 275 23.29 -16.30 11.36
CA THR A 275 22.34 -17.35 11.76
C THR A 275 22.57 -18.65 10.99
N VAL A 276 22.78 -18.59 9.66
CA VAL A 276 23.07 -19.79 8.86
C VAL A 276 24.42 -20.42 9.28
N GLN A 277 25.42 -19.61 9.61
CA GLN A 277 26.70 -20.11 10.15
C GLN A 277 26.49 -20.81 11.49
N ASP A 278 25.72 -20.22 12.39
CA ASP A 278 25.40 -20.79 13.70
C ASP A 278 24.68 -22.13 13.56
N ILE A 279 23.69 -22.24 12.66
CA ILE A 279 23.01 -23.52 12.34
C ILE A 279 24.01 -24.54 11.76
N SER A 280 24.92 -24.11 10.88
CA SER A 280 25.91 -25.01 10.26
C SER A 280 26.98 -25.55 11.21
N GLN A 281 27.33 -24.76 12.25
CA GLN A 281 28.41 -25.07 13.19
C GLN A 281 27.88 -25.73 14.47
N ASN A 282 26.78 -25.20 15.01
CA ASN A 282 26.23 -25.55 16.31
C ASN A 282 24.89 -26.33 16.24
N GLY A 283 24.30 -26.45 15.04
CA GLY A 283 23.08 -27.23 14.84
C GLY A 283 23.27 -28.74 15.06
N LEU A 284 22.17 -29.43 15.39
CA LEU A 284 22.13 -30.89 15.48
C LEU A 284 22.61 -31.52 14.16
N PRO A 285 23.31 -32.67 14.20
CA PRO A 285 23.66 -33.39 12.98
C PRO A 285 22.36 -33.82 12.26
N GLY A 286 22.12 -33.26 11.07
CA GLY A 286 20.86 -33.44 10.35
C GLY A 286 20.82 -32.69 9.03
N LYS A 287 19.70 -32.83 8.30
CA LYS A 287 19.49 -32.19 6.98
C LYS A 287 19.57 -30.67 7.06
N GLU A 288 19.21 -30.07 8.20
CA GLU A 288 19.25 -28.63 8.43
C GLU A 288 20.69 -28.10 8.32
N ARG A 289 21.65 -28.84 8.88
CA ARG A 289 23.08 -28.51 8.83
C ARG A 289 23.64 -28.58 7.41
N ASP A 290 23.25 -29.59 6.65
CA ASP A 290 23.70 -29.77 5.27
C ASP A 290 23.12 -28.70 4.34
N ARG A 291 21.83 -28.36 4.51
CA ARG A 291 21.19 -27.22 3.81
C ARG A 291 21.88 -25.90 4.13
N ALA A 292 22.17 -25.63 5.41
CA ALA A 292 22.87 -24.42 5.83
C ALA A 292 24.28 -24.33 5.21
N ARG A 293 25.05 -25.42 5.22
CA ARG A 293 26.37 -25.48 4.59
C ARG A 293 26.31 -25.25 3.08
N PHE A 294 25.33 -25.86 2.42
CA PHE A 294 25.13 -25.66 0.98
C PHE A 294 24.85 -24.19 0.65
N CYS A 295 23.95 -23.55 1.40
CA CYS A 295 23.64 -22.12 1.20
C CYS A 295 24.89 -21.23 1.38
N LEU A 296 25.71 -21.49 2.41
CA LEU A 296 26.96 -20.76 2.65
C LEU A 296 28.02 -20.97 1.55
N LEU A 297 28.08 -22.16 0.95
CA LEU A 297 28.98 -22.45 -0.17
C LEU A 297 28.55 -21.70 -1.42
N GLN A 298 27.25 -21.70 -1.74
CA GLN A 298 26.71 -20.96 -2.89
C GLN A 298 26.95 -19.46 -2.76
N LEU A 299 26.85 -18.91 -1.55
CA LEU A 299 27.09 -17.48 -1.30
C LEU A 299 28.55 -17.05 -1.52
N LYS A 300 29.52 -17.97 -1.44
CA LYS A 300 30.94 -17.70 -1.70
C LYS A 300 31.31 -17.74 -3.19
N HIS A 301 30.41 -18.24 -4.04
CA HIS A 301 30.62 -18.41 -5.47
C HIS A 301 29.83 -17.39 -6.32
N GLN A 302 29.11 -16.47 -5.68
CA GLN A 302 28.47 -15.30 -6.30
C GLN A 302 29.36 -14.06 -6.15
#